data_AF-A0A7W7C8C3-F1
#
_entry.id   AF-A0A7W7C8C3-F1
#
_cell.length_a   1.000
_cell.length_b   1.000
_cell.length_c   1.000
_cell.angle_alpha   90.00
_cell.angle_beta   90.00
_cell.angle_gamma   90.00
#
_symmetry.space_group_name_H-M   'P 1'
#
loop_
_entity.id
_entity.type
_entity.pdbx_description
1 polymer ?
#
loop_
_entity_poly.entity_id
_entity_poly.type
_entity_poly.pdbx_seq_one_letter_code
_entity_poly.pdbx_strand_id
1 'polypeptide(L)'
;MTALRFLVAAGWSGTPLGDVRDPDALLYVRRLGAIADAVLVLGPEEAEAKRMIDGRVTWHISGSVAEVVDAVLELPHLLVAG
;
A
#
# COMPACT_ATOMS: atom_id res chain seq x y z
N MET A 1 12.12 7.45 -2.65
CA MET A 1 12.72 6.10 -2.83
C MET A 1 13.01 5.34 -1.54
N THR A 2 13.52 5.95 -0.46
CA THR A 2 13.83 5.23 0.80
C THR A 2 12.60 4.61 1.45
N ALA A 3 11.46 5.32 1.48
CA ALA A 3 10.22 4.86 2.09
C ALA A 3 9.73 3.51 1.50
N LEU A 4 9.74 3.36 0.17
CA LEU A 4 9.31 2.13 -0.50
C LEU A 4 10.15 0.90 -0.13
N ARG A 5 11.41 1.08 0.26
CA ARG A 5 12.26 -0.03 0.74
C ARG A 5 11.75 -0.61 2.06
N PHE A 6 11.10 0.19 2.89
CA PHE A 6 10.50 -0.29 4.14
C PHE A 6 9.28 -1.18 3.88
N LEU A 7 8.49 -0.92 2.84
CA LEU A 7 7.42 -1.83 2.43
C LEU A 7 7.98 -3.21 2.07
N VAL A 8 9.02 -3.26 1.24
CA VAL A 8 9.68 -4.52 0.85
C VAL A 8 10.24 -5.24 2.09
N ALA A 9 10.91 -4.51 2.99
CA ALA A 9 11.41 -5.07 4.24
C ALA A 9 10.30 -5.59 5.17
N ALA A 10 9.10 -4.98 5.13
CA ALA A 10 7.91 -5.40 5.85
C ALA A 10 7.12 -6.53 5.14
N GLY A 11 7.71 -7.15 4.11
CA GLY A 11 7.14 -8.32 3.43
C GLY A 11 6.10 -7.99 2.36
N TRP A 12 6.06 -6.75 1.88
CA TRP A 12 5.21 -6.37 0.75
C TRP A 12 5.86 -6.75 -0.59
N SER A 13 5.03 -7.20 -1.53
CA SER A 13 5.45 -7.52 -2.90
C SER A 13 5.09 -6.37 -3.84
N GLY A 14 6.09 -5.79 -4.50
CA GLY A 14 5.93 -4.72 -5.48
C GLY A 14 5.82 -5.24 -6.92
N THR A 15 4.85 -4.73 -7.67
CA THR A 15 4.59 -5.04 -9.08
C THR A 15 4.49 -3.75 -9.89
N PRO A 16 5.30 -3.55 -10.94
CA PRO A 16 5.10 -2.47 -11.89
C PRO A 16 3.77 -2.62 -12.63
N LEU A 17 3.00 -1.53 -12.73
CA LEU A 17 1.72 -1.56 -13.43
C LEU A 17 1.84 -1.31 -14.93
N GLY A 18 2.93 -0.67 -15.37
CA GLY A 18 3.19 -0.42 -16.80
C GLY A 18 2.10 0.43 -17.46
N ASP A 19 1.55 1.43 -16.75
CA ASP A 19 0.65 2.41 -17.37
C ASP A 19 1.47 3.37 -18.24
N VAL A 20 1.03 3.58 -19.48
CA VAL A 20 1.70 4.51 -20.42
C VAL A 20 1.59 5.96 -19.93
N ARG A 21 0.58 6.28 -19.13
CA ARG A 21 0.37 7.61 -18.55
C ARG A 21 1.23 7.85 -17.31
N ASP A 22 1.51 6.79 -16.56
CA ASP A 22 2.34 6.81 -15.35
C ASP A 22 3.33 5.63 -15.39
N PRO A 23 4.44 5.78 -16.14
CA PRO A 23 5.39 4.68 -16.36
C PRO A 23 6.07 4.21 -15.08
N ASP A 24 6.10 5.07 -14.06
CA ASP A 24 6.68 4.80 -12.74
C ASP A 24 5.65 4.23 -11.74
N ALA A 25 4.42 3.94 -12.17
CA ALA A 25 3.40 3.44 -11.27
C ALA A 25 3.74 2.04 -10.73
N LEU A 26 3.73 1.92 -9.40
CA LEU A 26 4.06 0.69 -8.68
C LEU A 26 2.91 0.30 -7.75
N LEU A 27 2.53 -0.97 -7.76
CA LEU A 27 1.57 -1.54 -6.82
C LEU A 27 2.30 -2.45 -5.84
N TYR A 28 2.24 -2.12 -4.55
CA TYR A 28 2.67 -3.00 -3.48
C TYR A 28 1.45 -3.67 -2.87
N VAL A 29 1.53 -4.98 -2.65
CA VAL A 29 0.46 -5.74 -1.96
C VAL A 29 1.01 -6.58 -0.82
N ARG A 30 0.20 -6.73 0.23
CA ARG A 30 0.41 -7.68 1.31
C ARG A 30 -0.92 -8.34 1.65
N ARG A 31 -0.95 -9.66 1.78
CA ARG A 31 -2.15 -10.40 2.12
C ARG A 31 -1.91 -11.32 3.31
N LEU A 32 -2.83 -11.30 4.26
CA LEU A 32 -2.85 -12.20 5.42
C LEU A 32 -4.30 -12.66 5.67
N GLY A 33 -4.61 -13.89 5.25
CA GLY A 33 -5.97 -14.44 5.34
C GLY A 33 -6.98 -13.60 4.56
N ALA A 34 -7.97 -13.05 5.27
CA ALA A 34 -9.03 -12.20 4.74
C ALA A 34 -8.62 -10.72 4.57
N ILE A 35 -7.45 -10.34 5.09
CA ILE A 35 -6.93 -8.97 5.01
C ILE A 35 -6.03 -8.86 3.78
N ALA A 36 -6.33 -7.88 2.93
CA ALA A 36 -5.48 -7.48 1.81
C ALA A 36 -5.17 -5.99 1.90
N ASP A 37 -3.90 -5.65 2.02
CA ASP A 37 -3.41 -4.28 2.01
C ASP A 37 -2.76 -4.01 0.64
N ALA A 38 -2.99 -2.83 0.08
CA ALA A 38 -2.44 -2.37 -1.18
C ALA A 38 -1.90 -0.94 -1.03
N VAL A 39 -0.74 -0.65 -1.61
CA VAL A 39 -0.21 0.70 -1.80
C VAL A 39 0.04 0.91 -3.28
N LEU A 40 -0.68 1.85 -3.88
CA LEU A 40 -0.47 2.31 -5.24
C LEU A 40 0.39 3.57 -5.19
N VAL A 41 1.55 3.52 -5.82
CA VAL A 41 2.42 4.68 -6.06
C VAL A 41 2.10 5.18 -7.45
N LEU A 42 1.57 6.39 -7.57
CA LEU A 42 1.17 7.00 -8.84
C LEU A 42 2.34 7.73 -9.52
N GLY A 43 3.33 8.15 -8.72
CA GLY A 43 4.54 8.82 -9.17
C GLY A 43 5.56 8.97 -8.05
N PRO A 44 6.62 9.78 -8.23
CA PRO A 44 7.69 9.89 -7.23
C PRO A 44 7.23 10.49 -5.89
N GLU A 45 6.14 11.25 -5.89
CA GLU A 45 5.65 11.97 -4.71
C GLU A 45 4.29 11.51 -4.22
N GLU A 46 3.43 10.93 -5.07
CA GLU A 46 2.04 10.63 -4.71
C GLU A 46 1.78 9.12 -4.57
N ALA A 47 1.05 8.76 -3.51
CA ALA A 47 0.59 7.40 -3.27
C ALA A 47 -0.82 7.35 -2.67
N GLU A 48 -1.44 6.18 -2.80
CA GLU A 48 -2.70 5.80 -2.20
C GLU A 48 -2.54 4.44 -1.55
N ALA A 49 -3.12 4.23 -0.37
CA ALA A 49 -3.16 2.92 0.26
C ALA A 49 -4.58 2.53 0.68
N LYS A 50 -4.89 1.25 0.54
CA LYS A 50 -6.18 0.65 0.89
C LYS A 50 -5.97 -0.61 1.70
N ARG A 51 -6.80 -0.80 2.72
CA ARG A 51 -7.01 -2.10 3.38
C ARG A 51 -8.38 -2.63 3.03
N MET A 52 -8.41 -3.89 2.64
CA MET A 52 -9.61 -4.66 2.42
C MET A 52 -9.71 -5.79 3.44
N ILE A 53 -10.89 -5.96 4.04
CA ILE A 53 -11.22 -7.10 4.90
C ILE A 53 -12.48 -7.75 4.31
N ASP A 54 -12.42 -9.05 4.02
CA ASP A 54 -13.52 -9.80 3.41
C ASP A 54 -14.07 -9.14 2.13
N GLY A 55 -13.16 -8.61 1.30
CA GLY A 55 -13.50 -7.94 0.04
C GLY A 55 -14.05 -6.53 0.16
N ARG A 56 -14.13 -5.95 1.38
CA ARG A 56 -14.60 -4.58 1.61
C ARG A 56 -13.46 -3.66 2.00
N VAL A 57 -13.40 -2.48 1.39
CA VAL A 57 -12.46 -1.42 1.80
C VAL A 57 -12.88 -0.93 3.19
N THR A 58 -11.98 -1.08 4.17
CA THR A 58 -12.21 -0.69 5.57
C THR A 58 -11.35 0.48 6.00
N TRP A 59 -10.26 0.74 5.29
CA TRP A 59 -9.37 1.86 5.53
C TRP A 59 -8.74 2.32 4.22
N HIS A 60 -8.56 3.63 4.10
CA HIS A 60 -8.04 4.29 2.91
C HIS A 60 -7.31 5.57 3.31
N ILE A 61 -6.15 5.81 2.70
CA ILE A 61 -5.41 7.07 2.79
C ILE A 61 -4.79 7.39 1.43
N SER A 62 -4.65 8.67 1.12
CA SER A 62 -3.86 9.17 0.01
C SER A 62 -3.02 10.35 0.48
N GLY A 63 -1.89 10.59 -0.19
CA GLY A 63 -0.97 11.66 0.17
C GLY A 63 0.41 11.44 -0.41
N SER A 64 1.42 11.99 0.26
CA SER A 64 2.79 11.75 -0.17
C SER A 64 3.21 10.29 0.04
N VAL A 65 4.15 9.79 -0.79
CA VAL A 65 4.72 8.44 -0.63
C VAL A 65 5.21 8.21 0.82
N ALA A 66 5.79 9.23 1.46
CA ALA A 66 6.27 9.11 2.83
C ALA A 66 5.11 8.94 3.83
N GLU A 67 4.12 9.85 3.81
CA GLU A 67 2.96 9.80 4.71
C GLU A 67 2.19 8.49 4.59
N VAL A 68 1.98 8.02 3.35
CA VAL A 68 1.25 6.78 3.09
C VAL A 68 2.03 5.57 3.59
N VAL A 69 3.35 5.51 3.35
CA VAL A 69 4.18 4.40 3.85
C VAL A 69 4.21 4.38 5.37
N ASP A 70 4.39 5.51 6.03
CA ASP A 70 4.41 5.60 7.49
C ASP A 70 3.08 5.11 8.07
N ALA A 71 1.95 5.59 7.54
CA ALA A 71 0.61 5.16 7.97
C ALA A 71 0.39 3.65 7.79
N VAL A 72 0.89 3.07 6.69
CA VAL A 72 0.75 1.64 6.39
C VAL A 72 1.62 0.77 7.30
N LEU A 73 2.81 1.25 7.67
CA LEU A 73 3.71 0.54 8.59
C LEU A 73 3.22 0.58 10.04
N GLU A 74 2.52 1.65 10.43
CA GLU A 74 1.86 1.76 11.73
C GLU A 74 0.52 0.99 11.80
N LEU A 75 -0.03 0.60 10.64
CA LEU A 75 -1.34 -0.06 10.56
C LEU A 75 -1.31 -1.45 11.23
N PRO A 76 -2.04 -1.66 12.34
CA PRO A 76 -2.00 -2.93 13.07
C PRO A 76 -2.40 -4.10 12.17
N HIS A 77 -1.68 -5.23 12.24
CA HIS A 77 -2.07 -6.47 11.53
C HIS A 77 -3.36 -7.09 12.09
N LEU A 78 -3.76 -6.64 13.30
CA LEU A 78 -4.89 -7.11 14.08
C LEU A 78 -5.86 -5.94 14.28
N LEU A 79 -6.68 -5.65 13.28
CA LEU A 79 -8.02 -5.10 13.54
C LEU A 79 -8.99 -6.19 13.09
N VAL A 80 -9.17 -7.15 13.99
CA VAL A 80 -10.29 -8.09 13.93
C VAL A 80 -11.54 -7.22 13.97
N ALA A 81 -12.34 -7.30 12.92
CA ALA A 81 -13.68 -6.74 12.92
C ALA A 81 -14.41 -7.20 14.19
N GLY A 82 -14.75 -6.24 15.05
CA GLY A 82 -15.80 -6.42 16.04
C GLY A 82 -17.16 -6.33 15.37
#